data_AF-B9SAF8-F1
#
_entry.id   AF-B9SAF8-F1
#
_cell.length_a   1.000
_cell.length_b   1.000
_cell.length_c   1.000
_cell.angle_alpha   90.00
_cell.angle_beta   90.00
_cell.angle_gamma   90.00
#
_symmetry.space_group_name_H-M   'P 1'
#
loop_
_entity.id
_entity.type
_entity.pdbx_description
1 polymer ?
#
loop_
_entity_poly.entity_id
_entity_poly.type
_entity_poly.pdbx_seq_one_letter_code
_entity_poly.pdbx_strand_id
1 'polypeptide(L)' 'MGIDGSKATAAVVCHLDTSAWNPKQFAFQVLKVKPGGPPICHFLNIDTIVWVPY' A
#
# COMPACT_ATOMS: atom_id res chain seq x y z
N MET A 1 4.55 -2.83 -17.76
CA MET A 1 4.94 -1.70 -18.64
C MET A 1 3.73 -0.80 -18.73
N GLY A 2 3.88 0.51 -18.54
CA GLY A 2 2.78 1.45 -18.75
C GLY A 2 2.34 1.45 -20.21
N ILE A 3 1.10 1.88 -20.46
CA ILE A 3 0.55 2.06 -21.82
C ILE A 3 1.40 3.01 -22.68
N ASP A 4 2.17 3.88 -22.05
CA ASP A 4 3.11 4.84 -22.63
C ASP A 4 4.52 4.27 -22.84
N GLY A 5 4.76 2.99 -22.54
CA GLY A 5 6.08 2.37 -22.61
C GLY A 5 6.96 2.63 -21.39
N SER A 6 6.46 3.34 -20.36
CA SER A 6 7.20 3.60 -19.14
C SER A 6 7.50 2.30 -18.38
N LYS A 7 8.76 2.18 -17.94
CA LYS A 7 9.26 1.08 -17.11
C LYS A 7 9.49 1.58 -15.70
N ALA A 8 8.72 1.08 -14.74
CA ALA A 8 8.97 1.27 -13.32
C ALA A 8 9.79 0.10 -12.76
N THR A 9 10.81 0.40 -11.97
CA THR A 9 11.66 -0.63 -11.31
C THR A 9 11.01 -1.16 -10.03
N ALA A 10 10.15 -0.35 -9.39
CA ALA A 10 9.35 -0.72 -8.24
C ALA A 10 8.07 0.12 -8.20
N ALA A 11 7.01 -0.44 -7.65
CA ALA A 11 5.77 0.27 -7.37
C ALA A 11 5.51 0.28 -5.86
N VAL A 12 5.01 1.40 -5.35
CA VAL A 12 4.65 1.58 -3.93
C VAL A 12 3.17 1.92 -3.86
N VAL A 13 2.47 1.28 -2.94
CA VAL A 13 1.07 1.60 -2.61
C VAL A 13 1.04 2.17 -1.20
N CYS A 14 0.23 3.21 -1.02
CA CYS A 14 -0.05 3.80 0.27
C CYS A 14 -1.55 3.65 0.59
N HIS A 15 -1.83 3.18 1.79
CA HIS A 15 -3.17 3.17 2.38
C HIS A 15 -3.33 4.44 3.22
N LEU A 16 -4.07 5.40 2.67
CA LEU A 16 -4.24 6.72 3.26
C LEU A 16 -5.21 6.73 4.44
N ASP A 17 -6.22 5.87 4.40
CA ASP A 17 -7.14 5.64 5.50
C ASP A 17 -7.12 4.16 5.91
N THR A 18 -6.64 3.93 7.13
CA THR A 18 -6.57 2.60 7.76
C THR A 18 -7.51 2.50 8.97
N SER A 19 -8.43 3.45 9.14
CA SER A 19 -9.35 3.50 10.30
C SER A 19 -10.20 2.24 10.44
N ALA A 20 -10.62 1.66 9.32
CA ALA A 20 -11.41 0.44 9.27
C ALA A 20 -10.60 -0.86 9.36
N TRP A 21 -9.26 -0.78 9.43
CA TRP A 21 -8.43 -1.98 9.47
C TRP A 21 -8.47 -2.66 10.83
N ASN A 22 -8.27 -3.98 10.85
CA ASN A 22 -8.13 -4.72 12.10
C ASN A 22 -6.94 -4.16 12.91
N PRO A 23 -7.15 -3.71 14.16
CA PRO A 23 -6.08 -3.14 15.00
C PRO A 23 -4.90 -4.09 15.26
N LYS A 24 -5.09 -5.40 15.07
CA LYS A 24 -4.05 -6.43 15.21
C LYS A 24 -3.26 -6.68 13.92
N GLN A 25 -3.48 -5.90 12.87
CA GLN A 25 -2.67 -6.00 11.64
C GLN A 25 -1.17 -5.82 11.93
N PHE A 26 -0.35 -6.62 11.27
CA PHE A 26 1.10 -6.66 11.49
C PHE A 26 1.79 -5.30 11.25
N ALA A 27 1.30 -4.55 10.26
CA ALA A 27 1.82 -3.22 9.93
C ALA A 27 1.78 -2.25 11.12
N PHE A 28 0.73 -2.30 11.95
CA PHE A 28 0.59 -1.44 13.14
C PHE A 28 1.63 -1.77 14.21
N GLN A 29 2.04 -3.04 14.32
CA GLN A 29 3.05 -3.48 15.27
C GLN A 29 4.46 -3.03 14.84
N VAL A 30 4.78 -3.21 13.57
CA VAL A 30 6.09 -2.82 13.01
C VAL A 30 6.27 -1.30 13.02
N LEU A 31 5.26 -0.57 12.55
CA LEU A 31 5.32 0.89 12.42
C LEU A 31 4.99 1.63 13.72
N LYS A 32 4.48 0.92 14.74
CA LYS A 32 4.06 1.48 16.04
C LYS A 32 3.02 2.59 15.89
N VAL A 33 2.07 2.40 14.97
CA VAL A 33 0.93 3.30 14.73
C VAL A 33 -0.39 2.58 14.98
N LYS A 34 -1.49 3.32 15.03
CA LYS A 34 -2.85 2.80 15.25
C LYS A 34 -3.71 2.97 13.98
N PRO A 35 -4.82 2.22 13.84
CA PRO A 35 -5.82 2.47 12.81
C PRO A 35 -6.22 3.95 12.74
N GLY A 36 -6.30 4.50 11.53
CA GLY A 36 -6.64 5.91 11.30
C GLY A 36 -5.51 6.90 11.61
N GLY A 37 -4.30 6.39 11.87
CA GLY A 37 -3.09 7.20 12.02
C GLY A 37 -2.48 7.61 10.67
N PRO A 38 -1.15 7.87 10.63
CA PRO A 38 -0.46 8.21 9.38
C PRO A 38 -0.64 7.14 8.29
N PRO A 39 -0.55 7.53 7.00
CA PRO A 39 -0.61 6.57 5.89
C PRO A 39 0.42 5.44 6.02
N ILE A 40 0.00 4.24 5.66
CA ILE A 40 0.88 3.06 5.63
C ILE A 40 1.22 2.75 4.18
N CYS A 41 2.51 2.77 3.83
CA CYS A 41 2.99 2.47 2.48
C CYS A 41 3.83 1.20 2.45
N HIS A 42 3.75 0.44 1.35
CA HIS A 42 4.59 -0.72 1.11
C HIS A 42 4.91 -0.91 -0.37
N PHE A 43 6.00 -1.61 -0.65
CA PHE A 43 6.33 -2.04 -2.01
C PHE A 43 5.37 -3.14 -2.47
N LEU A 44 4.98 -3.09 -3.73
CA LEU A 44 4.30 -4.19 -4.40
C LEU A 44 5.35 -5.19 -4.89
N ASN A 45 5.09 -6.48 -4.65
CA ASN A 45 5.89 -7.52 -5.26
C ASN A 45 5.58 -7.61 -6.76
N ILE A 46 6.53 -8.13 -7.54
CA ILE A 46 6.46 -8.14 -9.01
C ILE A 46 5.28 -8.97 -9.57
N ASP A 47 4.71 -9.85 -8.75
CA ASP A 47 3.58 -10.73 -9.03
C ASP A 47 2.23 -10.19 -8.50
N THR A 48 2.21 -9.00 -7.88
CA THR A 48 0.99 -8.41 -7.32
C THR A 48 0.26 -7.54 -8.36
N ILE A 49 -1.02 -7.81 -8.58
CA ILE A 49 -1.89 -7.02 -9.46
C ILE A 49 -2.78 -6.12 -8.59
N VAL A 50 -2.83 -4.82 -8.91
CA VAL A 50 -3.72 -3.85 -8.27
C VAL A 50 -4.74 -3.34 -9.28
N TRP A 51 -6.01 -3.35 -8.89
CA TRP A 51 -7.11 -2.79 -9.66
C TRP A 51 -7.48 -1.44 -9.05
N VAL A 52 -7.31 -0.36 -9.82
CA VAL A 52 -7.77 0.97 -9.41
C VAL A 52 -9.13 1.26 -10.06
N PRO A 53 -10.11 1.81 -9.32
CA PRO A 53 -11.34 2.30 -9.93
C PRO A 53 -11.03 3.48 -10.86
N TYR A 54 -11.78 3.57 -11.95
CA TYR A 54 -11.78 4.72 -12.86
C TYR A 54 -12.69 5.82 -12.32
#